data_AF-A0A955AAL9-F1
#
_entry.id   AF-A0A955AAL9-F1
#
_cell.length_a   1.000
_cell.length_b   1.000
_cell.length_c   1.000
_cell.angle_alpha   90.00
_cell.angle_beta   90.00
_cell.angle_gamma   90.00
#
_symmetry.space_group_name_H-M   'P 1'
#
loop_
_entity.id
_entity.type
_entity.pdbx_description
1 polymer ?
#
loop_
_entity_poly.entity_id
_entity_poly.type
_entity_poly.pdbx_seq_one_letter_code
_entity_poly.pdbx_strand_id
1 'polypeptide(L)'
;MAIGGSSKSRKLPAHNRLQKRLSVRRVLLESLEPRQMLAVGPQLIGIQPNNGELLQDGEVLHSSPTELVFRFNDGAGIDPSTLGGIRVIRSGDDGVFERASVATDFNTGGQTLVEFYAQTPGQAGNGIELRFTSVSRNDTRVPILRVSGRTIGVELNSNPNMNTRVEDLLQAFDRNAGSAATNLVFALPLRGSQTVAIGSSTDTTRPLVLSGANSAKGSTNFGLTNNLEVRFIARDSGSNGLGTTINITRIDRGGPGAPTITVNGKTVSVVLNSNPLYATTAREFVDAINADPTASALIEAQLASGSGATRIGAVATAYSPITLSGVSDIEIIPGYIGLGDSDREVILRFAEPLPDDGYRIEIMGQGVRTLKNVNGEPFNAGVSSSVAFDLQLGAQILSVVPQPVTKNPTTGALTFDRTREIDIYFSHDALLDTKRIISVNGQTLAQHIAANNGVLTLQNTDTIVYASGTTAPGVLDPQYYQLINSKGTLDTSDDSAPVKPILVRYYPDSDRVTLRYQNDLDTYALAGGELRLRVGTNEARPLPPVAVDATTVDPADTFAGATNLSTTWTPGGAGSQSVLISSKIENTTP
;
A
#
# COMPACT_ATOMS: atom_id res chain seq x y z
N MET A 1 -49.00 -88.57 -8.77
CA MET A 1 -49.42 -87.77 -7.61
C MET A 1 -49.28 -86.30 -8.00
N ALA A 2 -50.40 -85.58 -8.03
CA ALA A 2 -50.59 -84.14 -7.98
C ALA A 2 -49.93 -83.21 -9.04
N ILE A 3 -50.80 -82.67 -9.93
CA ILE A 3 -50.96 -81.27 -10.44
C ILE A 3 -49.72 -80.56 -11.04
N GLY A 4 -49.75 -79.94 -12.22
CA GLY A 4 -50.80 -79.28 -12.99
C GLY A 4 -50.17 -78.00 -13.57
N GLY A 5 -50.46 -77.61 -14.82
CA GLY A 5 -49.84 -76.41 -15.40
C GLY A 5 -50.40 -76.03 -16.75
N SER A 6 -51.42 -75.18 -16.73
CA SER A 6 -52.10 -74.61 -17.90
C SER A 6 -51.71 -73.16 -18.12
N SER A 7 -51.42 -72.86 -19.39
CA SER A 7 -51.75 -71.67 -20.18
C SER A 7 -51.23 -70.28 -19.78
N LYS A 8 -50.56 -69.64 -20.74
CA LYS A 8 -50.30 -68.20 -20.80
C LYS A 8 -50.93 -67.62 -22.07
N SER A 9 -51.81 -66.64 -21.93
CA SER A 9 -52.04 -65.61 -22.95
C SER A 9 -52.27 -64.24 -22.29
N ARG A 10 -51.74 -63.23 -22.98
CA ARG A 10 -51.57 -61.82 -22.63
C ARG A 10 -52.87 -61.10 -22.24
N LYS A 11 -52.74 -60.15 -21.30
CA LYS A 11 -53.11 -58.73 -21.48
C LYS A 11 -52.36 -57.86 -20.45
N LEU A 12 -51.77 -56.75 -20.92
CA LEU A 12 -51.03 -55.75 -20.15
C LEU A 12 -51.95 -54.93 -19.23
N PRO A 13 -51.45 -54.41 -18.09
CA PRO A 13 -51.96 -53.15 -17.56
C PRO A 13 -50.85 -52.14 -17.18
N ALA A 14 -50.91 -50.98 -17.83
CA ALA A 14 -51.10 -49.64 -17.25
C ALA A 14 -50.42 -49.19 -15.92
N HIS A 15 -49.42 -49.87 -15.35
CA HIS A 15 -48.85 -49.45 -14.05
C HIS A 15 -47.56 -48.61 -14.09
N ASN A 16 -46.92 -48.47 -15.26
CA ASN A 16 -45.61 -47.78 -15.35
C ASN A 16 -45.66 -46.29 -15.71
N ARG A 17 -46.83 -45.72 -16.07
CA ARG A 17 -46.94 -44.28 -16.42
C ARG A 17 -47.29 -43.36 -15.24
N LEU A 18 -47.85 -43.89 -14.15
CA LEU A 18 -48.16 -43.10 -12.95
C LEU A 18 -46.94 -42.93 -12.04
N GLN A 19 -46.07 -43.93 -11.91
CA GLN A 19 -44.82 -43.77 -11.16
C GLN A 19 -43.84 -42.79 -11.83
N LYS A 20 -43.82 -42.72 -13.16
CA LYS A 20 -42.98 -41.75 -13.89
C LYS A 20 -43.47 -40.30 -13.78
N ARG A 21 -44.77 -40.07 -13.52
CA ARG A 21 -45.28 -38.72 -13.26
C ARG A 21 -45.10 -38.27 -11.80
N LEU A 22 -44.99 -39.21 -10.87
CA LEU A 22 -44.65 -38.91 -9.47
C LEU A 22 -43.15 -38.70 -9.26
N SER A 23 -42.28 -39.38 -10.03
CA SER A 23 -40.84 -39.10 -10.00
C SER A 23 -40.44 -37.82 -10.74
N VAL A 24 -41.19 -37.40 -11.77
CA VAL A 24 -40.95 -36.13 -12.47
C VAL A 24 -41.53 -34.92 -11.71
N ARG A 25 -42.53 -35.11 -10.83
CA ARG A 25 -42.99 -34.06 -9.89
C ARG A 25 -42.20 -33.98 -8.58
N ARG A 26 -41.32 -34.94 -8.29
CA ARG A 26 -40.36 -34.87 -7.17
C ARG A 26 -39.04 -34.18 -7.55
N VAL A 27 -38.84 -33.84 -8.82
CA VAL A 27 -37.64 -33.14 -9.34
C VAL A 27 -37.92 -31.66 -9.67
N LEU A 28 -39.12 -31.16 -9.38
CA LEU A 28 -39.51 -29.74 -9.53
C LEU A 28 -40.09 -29.14 -8.25
N LEU A 29 -39.75 -29.79 -7.14
CA LEU A 29 -39.65 -29.22 -5.81
C LEU A 29 -38.28 -29.67 -5.30
N GLU A 30 -37.22 -29.16 -5.95
CA GLU A 30 -36.12 -28.63 -5.15
C GLU A 30 -36.83 -27.79 -4.10
N SER A 31 -36.84 -28.27 -2.86
CA SER A 31 -36.92 -27.31 -1.78
C SER A 31 -35.87 -26.28 -2.18
N LEU A 32 -36.30 -25.04 -2.34
CA LEU A 32 -35.49 -23.97 -1.81
C LEU A 32 -35.25 -24.42 -0.37
N GLU A 33 -34.20 -25.22 -0.14
CA GLU A 33 -33.44 -25.09 1.08
C GLU A 33 -33.37 -23.57 1.20
N PRO A 34 -33.91 -22.98 2.28
CA PRO A 34 -33.65 -21.57 2.48
C PRO A 34 -32.17 -21.44 2.19
N ARG A 35 -31.78 -20.43 1.42
CA ARG A 35 -30.40 -20.00 1.48
C ARG A 35 -30.15 -19.75 2.97
N GLN A 36 -29.75 -20.79 3.72
CA GLN A 36 -28.54 -20.77 4.50
C GLN A 36 -27.50 -20.41 3.45
N MET A 37 -27.51 -19.11 3.09
CA MET A 37 -26.35 -18.28 3.16
C MET A 37 -25.37 -19.05 4.04
N LEU A 38 -24.33 -19.62 3.42
CA LEU A 38 -23.07 -19.68 4.14
C LEU A 38 -22.97 -18.31 4.80
N ALA A 39 -23.04 -18.29 6.13
CA ALA A 39 -23.00 -17.08 6.93
C ALA A 39 -21.61 -16.47 6.74
N VAL A 40 -21.42 -15.87 5.57
CA VAL A 40 -20.27 -15.05 5.25
C VAL A 40 -20.66 -13.71 5.85
N GLY A 41 -19.89 -13.27 6.83
CA GLY A 41 -20.05 -11.94 7.42
C GLY A 41 -19.88 -10.85 6.36
N PRO A 42 -19.73 -9.58 6.77
CA PRO A 42 -19.85 -8.47 5.84
C PRO A 42 -18.83 -8.57 4.69
N GLN A 43 -19.29 -8.30 3.47
CA GLN A 43 -18.43 -8.26 2.27
C GLN A 43 -18.45 -6.86 1.67
N LEU A 44 -17.29 -6.35 1.27
CA LEU A 44 -17.19 -5.03 0.65
C LEU A 44 -17.79 -5.07 -0.76
N ILE A 45 -18.70 -4.14 -1.05
CA ILE A 45 -19.19 -3.86 -2.41
C ILE A 45 -18.28 -2.84 -3.09
N GLY A 46 -17.89 -1.80 -2.35
CA GLY A 46 -17.08 -0.73 -2.88
C GLY A 46 -16.84 0.41 -1.91
N ILE A 47 -15.87 1.27 -2.25
CA ILE A 47 -15.49 2.46 -1.51
C ILE A 47 -15.64 3.66 -2.43
N GLN A 48 -16.39 4.68 -2.01
CA GLN A 48 -16.59 5.89 -2.79
C GLN A 48 -16.02 7.12 -2.04
N PRO A 49 -15.04 7.83 -2.62
CA PRO A 49 -14.61 9.12 -2.11
C PRO A 49 -15.63 10.21 -2.45
N ASN A 50 -15.67 11.29 -1.67
CA ASN A 50 -16.62 12.40 -1.86
C ASN A 50 -16.35 13.26 -3.10
N ASN A 51 -15.21 13.09 -3.76
CA ASN A 51 -14.75 13.87 -4.90
C ASN A 51 -14.71 13.05 -6.21
N GLY A 52 -15.29 11.85 -6.27
CA GLY A 52 -15.15 10.99 -7.44
C GLY A 52 -16.13 9.82 -7.56
N GLU A 53 -15.81 8.95 -8.52
CA GLU A 53 -16.47 7.67 -8.75
C GLU A 53 -16.00 6.61 -7.74
N LEU A 54 -16.46 5.36 -7.91
CA LEU A 54 -16.02 4.25 -7.07
C LEU A 54 -14.51 4.00 -7.20
N LEU A 55 -13.83 3.96 -6.05
CA LEU A 55 -12.37 3.79 -5.98
C LEU A 55 -11.95 2.39 -6.48
N GLN A 56 -11.02 2.36 -7.42
CA GLN A 56 -10.38 1.14 -7.93
C GLN A 56 -9.03 0.90 -7.28
N ASP A 57 -8.59 -0.37 -7.23
CA ASP A 57 -7.28 -0.71 -6.68
C ASP A 57 -6.16 -0.15 -7.58
N GLY A 58 -5.27 0.65 -6.98
CA GLY A 58 -4.21 1.38 -7.68
C GLY A 58 -4.67 2.65 -8.39
N GLU A 59 -5.86 3.17 -8.09
CA GLU A 59 -6.35 4.41 -8.69
C GLU A 59 -5.52 5.62 -8.23
N VAL A 60 -5.30 6.57 -9.16
CA VAL A 60 -4.62 7.84 -8.88
C VAL A 60 -5.66 8.94 -8.74
N LEU A 61 -5.69 9.57 -7.57
CA LEU A 61 -6.58 10.68 -7.26
C LEU A 61 -5.80 12.00 -7.30
N HIS A 62 -6.34 12.99 -8.03
CA HIS A 62 -5.74 14.33 -8.17
C HIS A 62 -6.30 15.37 -7.20
N SER A 63 -7.13 14.93 -6.25
CA SER A 63 -7.61 15.78 -5.17
C SER A 63 -7.78 14.94 -3.91
N SER A 64 -7.46 15.54 -2.77
CA SER A 64 -7.51 14.88 -1.48
C SER A 64 -8.98 14.67 -1.07
N PRO A 65 -9.44 13.42 -0.90
CA PRO A 65 -10.79 13.18 -0.40
C PRO A 65 -10.88 13.63 1.06
N THR A 66 -12.04 14.14 1.45
CA THR A 66 -12.34 14.47 2.86
C THR A 66 -13.18 13.39 3.53
N GLU A 67 -13.83 12.54 2.74
CA GLU A 67 -14.68 11.46 3.21
C GLU A 67 -14.59 10.24 2.27
N LEU A 68 -14.64 9.04 2.86
CA LEU A 68 -14.80 7.77 2.18
C LEU A 68 -16.07 7.08 2.67
N VAL A 69 -16.91 6.63 1.73
CA VAL A 69 -18.13 5.88 1.99
C VAL A 69 -17.91 4.42 1.61
N PHE A 70 -18.01 3.53 2.57
CA PHE A 70 -17.86 2.09 2.42
C PHE A 70 -19.24 1.45 2.35
N ARG A 71 -19.48 0.62 1.33
CA ARG A 71 -20.74 -0.11 1.20
C ARG A 71 -20.51 -1.61 1.31
N PHE A 72 -21.34 -2.27 2.13
CA PHE A 72 -21.23 -3.70 2.39
C PHE A 72 -22.46 -4.47 1.90
N ASN A 73 -22.22 -5.66 1.39
CA ASN A 73 -23.25 -6.66 1.12
C ASN A 73 -23.41 -7.52 2.37
N ASP A 74 -24.11 -7.01 3.37
CA ASP A 74 -24.42 -7.75 4.60
C ASP A 74 -25.91 -7.66 4.91
N GLY A 75 -26.51 -8.77 5.32
CA GLY A 75 -27.93 -8.83 5.65
C GLY A 75 -28.28 -8.34 7.05
N ALA A 76 -27.34 -8.47 7.99
CA ALA A 76 -27.50 -8.26 9.42
C ALA A 76 -27.13 -6.84 9.89
N GLY A 77 -26.29 -6.14 9.14
CA GLY A 77 -25.76 -4.82 9.49
C GLY A 77 -24.40 -4.90 10.19
N ILE A 78 -23.57 -3.89 9.96
CA ILE A 78 -22.23 -3.75 10.54
C ILE A 78 -22.34 -3.44 12.03
N ASP A 79 -21.50 -4.09 12.84
CA ASP A 79 -21.38 -3.76 14.27
C ASP A 79 -20.56 -2.46 14.44
N PRO A 80 -21.16 -1.36 14.92
CA PRO A 80 -20.48 -0.07 15.05
C PRO A 80 -19.33 -0.09 16.07
N SER A 81 -19.28 -1.07 16.98
CA SER A 81 -18.17 -1.23 17.93
C SER A 81 -16.90 -1.80 17.29
N THR A 82 -17.00 -2.30 16.04
CA THR A 82 -15.89 -2.95 15.33
C THR A 82 -15.33 -2.12 14.17
N LEU A 83 -15.75 -0.86 14.02
CA LEU A 83 -15.33 0.01 12.91
C LEU A 83 -13.82 0.32 12.91
N GLY A 84 -13.11 0.11 14.02
CA GLY A 84 -11.64 0.13 14.06
C GLY A 84 -10.96 -0.91 13.14
N GLY A 85 -11.74 -1.83 12.56
CA GLY A 85 -11.31 -2.74 11.50
C GLY A 85 -11.25 -2.14 10.11
N ILE A 86 -11.67 -0.89 9.91
CA ILE A 86 -11.47 -0.13 8.68
C ILE A 86 -10.36 0.88 8.93
N ARG A 87 -9.25 0.76 8.20
CA ARG A 87 -8.04 1.56 8.41
C ARG A 87 -7.58 2.17 7.11
N VAL A 88 -6.96 3.34 7.20
CA VAL A 88 -6.26 3.97 6.07
C VAL A 88 -4.79 4.08 6.47
N ILE A 89 -3.93 3.47 5.67
CA ILE A 89 -2.49 3.38 5.90
C ILE A 89 -1.79 4.18 4.82
N ARG A 90 -0.89 5.07 5.22
CA ARG A 90 0.00 5.83 4.35
C ARG A 90 1.37 5.14 4.33
N SER A 91 2.01 5.04 3.16
CA SER A 91 3.33 4.38 3.05
C SER A 91 4.42 5.06 3.87
N GLY A 92 4.32 6.37 4.11
CA GLY A 92 5.36 7.11 4.80
C GLY A 92 6.62 7.29 3.94
N ASP A 93 7.75 7.60 4.57
CA ASP A 93 8.92 8.14 3.88
C ASP A 93 9.63 7.15 2.94
N ASP A 94 9.47 5.85 3.14
CA ASP A 94 10.08 4.83 2.28
C ASP A 94 9.28 4.57 0.99
N GLY A 95 8.01 4.97 0.95
CA GLY A 95 7.09 4.74 -0.16
C GLY A 95 6.74 3.26 -0.38
N VAL A 96 6.95 2.39 0.61
CA VAL A 96 6.77 0.94 0.48
C VAL A 96 5.96 0.39 1.64
N PHE A 97 4.79 -0.18 1.33
CA PHE A 97 3.99 -0.89 2.33
C PHE A 97 4.64 -2.19 2.80
N GLU A 98 4.63 -2.38 4.11
CA GLU A 98 5.13 -3.58 4.76
C GLU A 98 4.35 -4.85 4.37
N ARG A 99 5.05 -5.99 4.38
CA ARG A 99 4.51 -7.28 3.90
C ARG A 99 4.44 -8.30 5.01
N ALA A 100 3.44 -9.16 4.91
CA ALA A 100 3.38 -10.36 5.72
C ALA A 100 4.55 -11.26 5.33
N SER A 101 5.21 -11.84 6.33
CA SER A 101 6.34 -12.72 6.09
C SER A 101 6.42 -13.85 7.11
N VAL A 102 7.23 -14.86 6.77
CA VAL A 102 7.59 -15.96 7.67
C VAL A 102 8.95 -16.49 7.27
N ALA A 103 9.82 -16.76 8.25
CA ALA A 103 11.16 -17.27 8.02
C ALA A 103 11.31 -18.72 8.51
N THR A 104 12.17 -19.48 7.83
CA THR A 104 12.49 -20.87 8.20
C THR A 104 13.91 -21.22 7.79
N ASP A 105 14.59 -22.01 8.63
CA ASP A 105 15.84 -22.68 8.30
C ASP A 105 15.64 -24.11 7.78
N PHE A 106 14.38 -24.53 7.58
CA PHE A 106 14.00 -25.89 7.17
C PHE A 106 14.55 -26.99 8.10
N ASN A 107 14.68 -26.70 9.40
CA ASN A 107 15.32 -27.54 10.41
C ASN A 107 16.76 -27.94 10.08
N THR A 108 17.48 -27.12 9.31
CA THR A 108 18.89 -27.38 9.00
C THR A 108 19.82 -27.04 10.17
N GLY A 109 19.28 -26.52 11.29
CA GLY A 109 20.07 -26.10 12.44
C GLY A 109 20.81 -24.79 12.19
N GLY A 110 20.23 -23.92 11.35
CA GLY A 110 20.78 -22.61 11.00
C GLY A 110 21.85 -22.61 9.90
N GLN A 111 21.93 -23.66 9.07
CA GLN A 111 22.82 -23.67 7.89
C GLN A 111 22.32 -22.77 6.75
N THR A 112 21.02 -22.48 6.74
CA THR A 112 20.33 -21.58 5.81
C THR A 112 19.23 -20.83 6.56
N LEU A 113 18.78 -19.70 6.01
CA LEU A 113 17.57 -19.04 6.45
C LEU A 113 16.92 -18.38 5.24
N VAL A 114 15.68 -18.77 4.97
CA VAL A 114 14.85 -18.21 3.90
C VAL A 114 13.66 -17.51 4.52
N GLU A 115 13.34 -16.34 3.99
CA GLU A 115 12.11 -15.61 4.34
C GLU A 115 11.17 -15.58 3.14
N PHE A 116 9.93 -15.98 3.40
CA PHE A 116 8.82 -15.90 2.46
C PHE A 116 8.05 -14.62 2.72
N TYR A 117 7.69 -13.91 1.66
CA TYR A 117 6.95 -12.65 1.70
C TYR A 117 5.68 -12.76 0.87
N ALA A 118 4.60 -12.13 1.35
CA ALA A 118 3.37 -12.02 0.59
C ALA A 118 3.59 -11.10 -0.62
N GLN A 119 3.02 -11.48 -1.77
CA GLN A 119 3.03 -10.66 -2.99
C GLN A 119 2.07 -9.46 -2.87
N THR A 120 1.01 -9.58 -2.08
CA THR A 120 0.14 -8.47 -1.69
C THR A 120 0.66 -7.84 -0.38
N PRO A 121 0.99 -6.54 -0.35
CA PRO A 121 1.39 -5.87 0.88
C PRO A 121 0.18 -5.55 1.78
N GLY A 122 0.46 -5.14 3.02
CA GLY A 122 -0.55 -4.85 4.03
C GLY A 122 -1.29 -6.10 4.54
N GLN A 123 -2.38 -5.89 5.27
CA GLN A 123 -3.06 -6.94 6.03
C GLN A 123 -3.67 -8.05 5.18
N ALA A 124 -3.96 -7.78 3.90
CA ALA A 124 -4.43 -8.77 2.93
C ALA A 124 -3.38 -9.87 2.62
N GLY A 125 -2.10 -9.62 2.90
CA GLY A 125 -1.03 -10.62 2.78
C GLY A 125 -0.95 -11.62 3.94
N ASN A 126 -1.56 -11.33 5.09
CA ASN A 126 -1.49 -12.19 6.27
C ASN A 126 -2.33 -13.47 6.11
N GLY A 127 -1.90 -14.57 6.72
CA GLY A 127 -2.65 -15.84 6.73
C GLY A 127 -2.48 -16.68 5.45
N ILE A 128 -1.58 -16.30 4.54
CA ILE A 128 -1.17 -17.19 3.44
C ILE A 128 -0.35 -18.34 4.04
N GLU A 129 -0.68 -19.57 3.65
CA GLU A 129 -0.15 -20.77 4.28
C GLU A 129 0.74 -21.56 3.31
N LEU A 130 1.95 -21.92 3.76
CA LEU A 130 2.85 -22.84 3.08
C LEU A 130 2.81 -24.20 3.79
N ARG A 131 2.32 -25.23 3.10
CA ARG A 131 2.25 -26.61 3.61
C ARG A 131 3.31 -27.47 2.94
N PHE A 132 4.36 -27.81 3.67
CA PHE A 132 5.43 -28.66 3.14
C PHE A 132 5.07 -30.14 3.23
N THR A 133 5.42 -30.88 2.19
CA THR A 133 5.40 -32.34 2.14
C THR A 133 6.70 -32.83 1.52
N SER A 134 7.07 -34.08 1.78
CA SER A 134 8.29 -34.69 1.27
C SER A 134 7.99 -36.03 0.61
N VAL A 135 8.39 -36.17 -0.64
CA VAL A 135 8.21 -37.41 -1.42
C VAL A 135 9.52 -37.78 -2.08
N SER A 136 9.91 -39.06 -2.03
CA SER A 136 11.12 -39.52 -2.72
C SER A 136 10.80 -39.76 -4.19
N ARG A 137 11.27 -38.88 -5.08
CA ARG A 137 11.01 -38.92 -6.53
C ARG A 137 12.31 -39.07 -7.33
N ASN A 138 12.25 -39.71 -8.51
CA ASN A 138 13.42 -39.95 -9.37
C ASN A 138 13.48 -39.00 -10.59
N ASP A 139 12.71 -37.92 -10.58
CA ASP A 139 12.52 -37.00 -11.71
C ASP A 139 13.46 -35.79 -11.67
N THR A 140 13.25 -34.87 -10.73
CA THR A 140 13.94 -33.57 -10.64
C THR A 140 14.09 -33.13 -9.18
N ARG A 141 15.00 -32.18 -8.93
CA ARG A 141 15.14 -31.51 -7.63
C ARG A 141 14.08 -30.44 -7.39
N VAL A 142 13.46 -29.93 -8.46
CA VAL A 142 12.48 -28.85 -8.39
C VAL A 142 11.25 -29.29 -7.57
N PRO A 143 10.81 -28.48 -6.59
CA PRO A 143 9.61 -28.78 -5.81
C PRO A 143 8.35 -28.68 -6.67
N ILE A 144 7.31 -29.45 -6.34
CA ILE A 144 6.00 -29.34 -6.98
C ILE A 144 5.13 -28.41 -6.14
N LEU A 145 4.62 -27.35 -6.76
CA LEU A 145 3.75 -26.36 -6.12
C LEU A 145 2.28 -26.60 -6.50
N ARG A 146 1.38 -26.57 -5.53
CA ARG A 146 -0.07 -26.66 -5.73
C ARG A 146 -0.77 -25.57 -4.94
N VAL A 147 -1.60 -24.76 -5.59
CA VAL A 147 -2.31 -23.66 -4.93
C VAL A 147 -3.78 -24.01 -4.79
N SER A 148 -4.32 -23.84 -3.59
CA SER A 148 -5.74 -23.96 -3.28
C SER A 148 -6.17 -22.78 -2.41
N GLY A 149 -6.77 -21.76 -3.03
CA GLY A 149 -7.09 -20.51 -2.35
C GLY A 149 -5.82 -19.83 -1.82
N ARG A 150 -5.72 -19.67 -0.49
CA ARG A 150 -4.57 -19.04 0.19
C ARG A 150 -3.56 -20.05 0.75
N THR A 151 -3.68 -21.33 0.39
CA THR A 151 -2.75 -22.38 0.80
C THR A 151 -1.92 -22.84 -0.40
N ILE A 152 -0.60 -22.86 -0.23
CA ILE A 152 0.37 -23.38 -1.18
C ILE A 152 0.93 -24.69 -0.62
N GLY A 153 0.58 -25.81 -1.23
CA GLY A 153 1.24 -27.09 -1.02
C GLY A 153 2.59 -27.11 -1.72
N VAL A 154 3.65 -27.38 -0.96
CA VAL A 154 5.04 -27.44 -1.44
C VAL A 154 5.54 -28.87 -1.25
N GLU A 155 5.60 -29.65 -2.32
CA GLU A 155 6.12 -31.01 -2.29
C GLU A 155 7.61 -31.04 -2.66
N LEU A 156 8.45 -31.30 -1.67
CA LEU A 156 9.89 -31.40 -1.81
C LEU A 156 10.30 -32.82 -2.23
N ASN A 157 11.35 -32.93 -3.05
CA ASN A 157 11.95 -34.21 -3.38
C ASN A 157 12.94 -34.64 -2.27
N SER A 158 12.69 -35.76 -1.60
CA SER A 158 13.55 -36.31 -0.54
C SER A 158 14.55 -37.37 -1.02
N ASN A 159 14.64 -37.62 -2.33
CA ASN A 159 15.59 -38.57 -2.92
C ASN A 159 17.04 -38.13 -2.67
N PRO A 160 17.92 -38.98 -2.11
CA PRO A 160 19.32 -38.61 -1.82
C PRO A 160 20.13 -38.07 -3.01
N ASN A 161 19.84 -38.51 -4.25
CA ASN A 161 20.55 -38.07 -5.45
C ASN A 161 19.94 -36.80 -6.08
N MET A 162 18.64 -36.59 -5.83
CA MET A 162 17.82 -35.51 -6.40
C MET A 162 17.12 -34.70 -5.31
N ASN A 163 17.76 -34.54 -4.15
CA ASN A 163 17.15 -33.87 -3.01
C ASN A 163 16.92 -32.40 -3.34
N THR A 164 15.72 -31.88 -3.10
CA THR A 164 15.41 -30.45 -3.28
C THR A 164 16.35 -29.62 -2.42
N ARG A 165 16.99 -28.63 -3.01
CA ARG A 165 17.85 -27.66 -2.34
C ARG A 165 17.15 -26.31 -2.20
N VAL A 166 17.73 -25.45 -1.37
CA VAL A 166 17.24 -24.08 -1.19
C VAL A 166 17.25 -23.30 -2.52
N GLU A 167 18.28 -23.45 -3.36
CA GLU A 167 18.36 -22.83 -4.68
C GLU A 167 17.19 -23.21 -5.60
N ASP A 168 16.78 -24.50 -5.60
CA ASP A 168 15.62 -24.98 -6.37
C ASP A 168 14.31 -24.37 -5.85
N LEU A 169 14.18 -24.24 -4.52
CA LEU A 169 13.02 -23.63 -3.88
C LEU A 169 12.92 -22.13 -4.15
N LEU A 170 14.03 -21.41 -4.06
CA LEU A 170 14.08 -19.97 -4.36
C LEU A 170 13.68 -19.70 -5.81
N GLN A 171 14.14 -20.53 -6.76
CA GLN A 171 13.72 -20.43 -8.14
C GLN A 171 12.21 -20.69 -8.33
N ALA A 172 11.65 -21.68 -7.62
CA ALA A 172 10.22 -21.98 -7.68
C ALA A 172 9.34 -20.86 -7.08
N PHE A 173 9.91 -20.04 -6.19
CA PHE A 173 9.28 -18.88 -5.56
C PHE A 173 9.88 -17.54 -6.05
N ASP A 174 10.40 -17.50 -7.28
CA ASP A 174 10.90 -16.26 -7.88
C ASP A 174 9.77 -15.24 -8.04
N ARG A 175 10.02 -14.01 -7.58
CA ARG A 175 9.02 -12.94 -7.52
C ARG A 175 8.40 -12.59 -8.88
N ASN A 176 9.13 -12.83 -9.96
CA ASN A 176 8.75 -12.42 -11.31
C ASN A 176 8.26 -13.60 -12.17
N ALA A 177 8.15 -14.81 -11.62
CA ALA A 177 7.78 -16.00 -12.38
C ALA A 177 6.30 -16.04 -12.84
N GLY A 178 5.41 -15.28 -12.20
CA GLY A 178 3.99 -15.17 -12.60
C GLY A 178 3.16 -16.45 -12.44
N SER A 179 3.66 -17.46 -11.72
CA SER A 179 2.91 -18.67 -11.37
C SER A 179 1.80 -18.39 -10.34
N ALA A 180 0.84 -19.31 -10.20
CA ALA A 180 -0.20 -19.20 -9.17
C ALA A 180 0.37 -19.08 -7.74
N ALA A 181 1.51 -19.72 -7.45
CA ALA A 181 2.17 -19.62 -6.16
C ALA A 181 2.87 -18.26 -5.98
N THR A 182 3.57 -17.79 -7.01
CA THR A 182 4.33 -16.52 -6.97
C THR A 182 3.45 -15.28 -7.05
N ASN A 183 2.20 -15.44 -7.49
CA ASN A 183 1.16 -14.41 -7.35
C ASN A 183 0.70 -14.23 -5.89
N LEU A 184 1.01 -15.18 -5.01
CA LEU A 184 0.70 -15.10 -3.57
C LEU A 184 1.94 -14.85 -2.71
N VAL A 185 3.06 -15.54 -3.00
CA VAL A 185 4.26 -15.55 -2.15
C VAL A 185 5.53 -15.57 -3.01
N PHE A 186 6.55 -14.82 -2.61
CA PHE A 186 7.91 -14.98 -3.12
C PHE A 186 8.89 -15.26 -1.97
N ALA A 187 10.06 -15.83 -2.27
CA ALA A 187 11.05 -16.21 -1.27
C ALA A 187 12.39 -15.52 -1.51
N LEU A 188 13.06 -15.10 -0.43
CA LEU A 188 14.41 -14.51 -0.49
C LEU A 188 15.33 -15.22 0.51
N PRO A 189 16.60 -15.46 0.16
CA PRO A 189 17.60 -15.93 1.10
C PRO A 189 18.02 -14.77 2.03
N LEU A 190 17.98 -15.00 3.34
CA LEU A 190 18.51 -14.03 4.32
C LEU A 190 19.97 -14.30 4.65
N ARG A 191 20.34 -15.57 4.87
CA ARG A 191 21.71 -15.98 5.18
C ARG A 191 21.94 -17.48 4.93
N GLY A 192 23.20 -17.89 5.02
CA GLY A 192 23.60 -19.29 4.91
C GLY A 192 23.66 -19.80 3.47
N SER A 193 23.85 -21.11 3.32
CA SER A 193 24.06 -21.72 2.00
C SER A 193 22.73 -22.03 1.29
N GLN A 194 22.71 -21.78 -0.02
CA GLN A 194 21.59 -22.12 -0.90
C GLN A 194 21.68 -23.55 -1.49
N THR A 195 22.82 -24.22 -1.33
CA THR A 195 23.04 -25.59 -1.83
C THR A 195 22.64 -26.67 -0.82
N VAL A 196 22.19 -26.27 0.37
CA VAL A 196 21.73 -27.18 1.43
C VAL A 196 20.47 -27.91 0.95
N ALA A 197 20.47 -29.22 1.13
CA ALA A 197 19.33 -30.08 0.84
C ALA A 197 18.28 -29.96 1.96
N ILE A 198 17.03 -29.75 1.57
CA ILE A 198 15.91 -29.48 2.49
C ILE A 198 14.77 -30.48 2.37
N GLY A 199 14.77 -31.33 1.34
CA GLY A 199 13.68 -32.26 1.07
C GLY A 199 13.48 -33.33 2.14
N SER A 200 14.46 -33.58 3.00
CA SER A 200 14.37 -34.53 4.11
C SER A 200 14.45 -33.89 5.51
N SER A 201 14.80 -32.61 5.64
CA SER A 201 14.92 -31.93 6.94
C SER A 201 13.70 -31.10 7.30
N THR A 202 13.00 -30.56 6.31
CA THR A 202 11.87 -29.64 6.50
C THR A 202 10.79 -30.24 7.40
N ASP A 203 10.28 -29.45 8.36
CA ASP A 203 9.09 -29.83 9.14
C ASP A 203 7.87 -29.89 8.23
N THR A 204 7.26 -31.07 8.12
CA THR A 204 6.04 -31.30 7.31
C THR A 204 4.78 -31.38 8.16
N THR A 205 4.91 -31.27 9.48
CA THR A 205 3.78 -31.40 10.42
C THR A 205 3.11 -30.06 10.72
N ARG A 206 3.84 -28.96 10.54
CA ARG A 206 3.38 -27.61 10.85
C ARG A 206 3.46 -26.73 9.59
N PRO A 207 2.37 -26.07 9.21
CA PRO A 207 2.42 -25.09 8.14
C PRO A 207 3.21 -23.85 8.56
N LEU A 208 3.82 -23.17 7.59
CA LEU A 208 4.31 -21.81 7.79
C LEU A 208 3.22 -20.84 7.37
N VAL A 209 2.85 -19.92 8.26
CA VAL A 209 1.80 -18.93 8.00
C VAL A 209 2.44 -17.56 7.92
N LEU A 210 2.26 -16.86 6.81
CA LEU A 210 2.74 -15.50 6.63
C LEU A 210 1.98 -14.56 7.58
N SER A 211 2.71 -13.70 8.28
CA SER A 211 2.16 -12.83 9.31
C SER A 211 2.95 -11.53 9.44
N GLY A 212 2.43 -10.57 10.21
CA GLY A 212 3.17 -9.37 10.57
C GLY A 212 3.36 -8.34 9.46
N ALA A 213 2.45 -8.29 8.48
CA ALA A 213 2.35 -7.10 7.63
C ALA A 213 2.05 -5.88 8.51
N ASN A 214 2.80 -4.78 8.34
CA ASN A 214 2.64 -3.56 9.12
C ASN A 214 2.60 -3.85 10.64
N SER A 215 3.42 -4.76 11.16
CA SER A 215 3.47 -5.07 12.59
C SER A 215 4.84 -4.77 13.16
N ALA A 216 4.89 -4.29 14.40
CA ALA A 216 6.13 -4.16 15.15
C ALA A 216 6.77 -5.54 15.35
N LYS A 217 8.09 -5.63 15.15
CA LYS A 217 8.87 -6.87 15.22
C LYS A 217 10.04 -6.71 16.18
N GLY A 218 10.51 -7.84 16.69
CA GLY A 218 11.73 -7.93 17.49
C GLY A 218 12.30 -9.33 17.38
N SER A 219 13.59 -9.50 17.66
CA SER A 219 14.21 -10.83 17.62
C SER A 219 15.25 -11.00 18.71
N THR A 220 15.56 -12.26 19.01
CA THR A 220 16.67 -12.61 19.89
C THR A 220 17.26 -13.96 19.49
N ASN A 221 18.58 -14.08 19.71
CA ASN A 221 19.27 -15.35 19.75
C ASN A 221 19.57 -15.79 21.20
N PHE A 222 18.96 -15.12 22.18
CA PHE A 222 19.18 -15.29 23.62
C PHE A 222 20.64 -15.07 24.06
N GLY A 223 21.43 -14.32 23.29
CA GLY A 223 22.86 -14.10 23.57
C GLY A 223 23.75 -15.31 23.29
N LEU A 224 23.26 -16.30 22.53
CA LEU A 224 24.06 -17.43 22.07
C LEU A 224 24.98 -17.05 20.92
N THR A 225 26.02 -17.85 20.70
CA THR A 225 26.97 -17.68 19.58
C THR A 225 26.57 -18.46 18.31
N ASN A 226 25.48 -19.22 18.37
CA ASN A 226 24.95 -19.99 17.25
C ASN A 226 23.93 -19.16 16.43
N ASN A 227 23.43 -19.75 15.34
CA ASN A 227 22.44 -19.12 14.47
C ASN A 227 20.98 -19.29 14.97
N LEU A 228 20.76 -19.47 16.28
CA LEU A 228 19.41 -19.52 16.84
C LEU A 228 18.74 -18.14 16.66
N GLU A 229 17.50 -18.12 16.22
CA GLU A 229 16.72 -16.89 16.10
C GLU A 229 15.26 -17.14 16.44
N VAL A 230 14.76 -16.42 17.44
CA VAL A 230 13.34 -16.31 17.74
C VAL A 230 12.89 -14.90 17.40
N ARG A 231 11.86 -14.81 16.57
CA ARG A 231 11.21 -13.57 16.15
C ARG A 231 9.91 -13.40 16.92
N PHE A 232 9.61 -12.16 17.28
CA PHE A 232 8.37 -11.74 17.92
C PHE A 232 7.68 -10.75 16.99
N ILE A 233 6.38 -10.92 16.82
CA ILE A 233 5.55 -10.11 15.92
C ILE A 233 4.35 -9.61 16.70
N ALA A 234 4.12 -8.30 16.73
CA ALA A 234 2.93 -7.74 17.36
C ALA A 234 1.65 -8.16 16.61
N ARG A 235 0.62 -8.54 17.37
CA ARG A 235 -0.71 -8.91 16.84
C ARG A 235 -1.55 -7.70 16.46
N ASP A 236 -1.37 -6.57 17.14
CA ASP A 236 -1.93 -5.30 16.70
C ASP A 236 -0.93 -4.61 15.76
N SER A 237 -1.40 -4.26 14.58
CA SER A 237 -0.59 -3.65 13.53
C SER A 237 -0.44 -2.14 13.72
N GLY A 238 0.45 -1.54 12.95
CA GLY A 238 0.79 -0.13 13.03
C GLY A 238 1.49 0.24 14.35
N SER A 239 1.36 1.52 14.69
CA SER A 239 1.96 2.12 15.89
C SER A 239 1.47 1.50 17.20
N ASN A 240 0.34 0.80 17.20
CA ASN A 240 -0.22 0.19 18.40
C ASN A 240 0.58 -1.01 18.88
N GLY A 241 1.26 -1.73 17.98
CA GLY A 241 2.19 -2.79 18.34
C GLY A 241 3.51 -2.29 18.93
N LEU A 242 3.89 -1.02 18.68
CA LEU A 242 5.15 -0.44 19.16
C LEU A 242 5.20 -0.38 20.69
N GLY A 243 6.42 -0.51 21.22
CA GLY A 243 6.70 -0.45 22.65
C GLY A 243 6.24 -1.67 23.43
N THR A 244 5.72 -2.71 22.76
CA THR A 244 5.50 -4.02 23.37
C THR A 244 6.84 -4.62 23.78
N THR A 245 6.95 -5.07 25.03
CA THR A 245 8.20 -5.58 25.60
C THR A 245 8.10 -7.03 26.03
N ILE A 246 9.15 -7.79 25.78
CA ILE A 246 9.32 -9.15 26.26
C ILE A 246 10.43 -9.14 27.31
N ASN A 247 10.01 -9.28 28.56
CA ASN A 247 10.89 -9.32 29.73
C ASN A 247 11.20 -10.76 30.07
N ILE A 248 12.47 -11.15 30.07
CA ILE A 248 12.90 -12.53 30.26
C ILE A 248 13.78 -12.57 31.52
N THR A 249 13.32 -13.34 32.49
CA THR A 249 14.07 -13.66 33.70
C THR A 249 14.21 -15.18 33.82
N ARG A 250 14.99 -15.64 34.80
CA ARG A 250 15.23 -17.08 35.01
C ARG A 250 15.31 -17.42 36.48
N ILE A 251 14.87 -18.62 36.82
CA ILE A 251 14.99 -19.21 38.16
C ILE A 251 15.23 -20.71 38.06
N ASP A 252 16.04 -21.27 38.95
CA ASP A 252 16.16 -22.72 39.08
C ASP A 252 14.94 -23.25 39.82
N ARG A 253 14.17 -24.11 39.14
CA ARG A 253 12.95 -24.71 39.70
C ARG A 253 13.19 -26.04 40.43
N GLY A 254 14.45 -26.48 40.54
CA GLY A 254 14.83 -27.72 41.20
C GLY A 254 14.45 -29.00 40.44
N GLY A 255 13.78 -28.91 39.29
CA GLY A 255 13.31 -30.04 38.50
C GLY A 255 12.66 -29.63 37.16
N PRO A 256 11.93 -30.54 36.49
CA PRO A 256 11.16 -30.23 35.29
C PRO A 256 10.12 -29.15 35.55
N GLY A 257 9.97 -28.20 34.62
CA GLY A 257 8.96 -27.16 34.72
C GLY A 257 8.94 -26.27 33.49
N ALA A 258 7.74 -26.04 32.94
CA ALA A 258 7.51 -25.13 31.83
C ALA A 258 7.83 -23.68 32.24
N PRO A 259 8.20 -22.80 31.29
CA PRO A 259 8.33 -21.38 31.57
C PRO A 259 6.99 -20.80 32.04
N THR A 260 7.02 -19.79 32.91
CA THR A 260 5.82 -19.09 33.38
C THR A 260 5.68 -17.75 32.68
N ILE A 261 4.47 -17.43 32.24
CA ILE A 261 4.14 -16.20 31.53
C ILE A 261 3.21 -15.37 32.39
N THR A 262 3.47 -14.08 32.44
CA THR A 262 2.58 -13.07 33.02
C THR A 262 2.54 -11.87 32.11
N VAL A 263 1.35 -11.33 31.86
CA VAL A 263 1.16 -10.17 30.99
C VAL A 263 0.65 -9.00 31.83
N ASN A 264 1.28 -7.84 31.70
CA ASN A 264 0.83 -6.60 32.30
C ASN A 264 0.90 -5.48 31.26
N GLY A 265 -0.27 -5.03 30.78
CA GLY A 265 -0.35 -4.09 29.66
C GLY A 265 0.38 -4.63 28.43
N LYS A 266 1.33 -3.85 27.90
CA LYS A 266 2.17 -4.21 26.74
C LYS A 266 3.44 -5.01 27.11
N THR A 267 3.56 -5.49 28.35
CA THR A 267 4.73 -6.24 28.81
C THR A 267 4.39 -7.71 29.00
N VAL A 268 5.04 -8.58 28.23
CA VAL A 268 5.02 -10.03 28.38
C VAL A 268 6.26 -10.43 29.18
N SER A 269 6.06 -10.79 30.45
CA SER A 269 7.14 -11.29 31.32
C SER A 269 7.16 -12.82 31.28
N VAL A 270 8.33 -13.38 30.95
CA VAL A 270 8.57 -14.82 30.86
C VAL A 270 9.68 -15.22 31.85
N VAL A 271 9.38 -16.18 32.72
CA VAL A 271 10.35 -16.76 33.66
C VAL A 271 10.77 -18.13 33.16
N LEU A 272 12.03 -18.25 32.74
CA LEU A 272 12.63 -19.50 32.26
C LEU A 272 13.06 -20.40 33.44
N ASN A 273 13.05 -21.72 33.23
CA ASN A 273 13.68 -22.67 34.12
C ASN A 273 15.19 -22.74 33.83
N SER A 274 16.02 -22.36 34.80
CA SER A 274 17.49 -22.43 34.67
C SER A 274 18.11 -23.71 35.22
N ASN A 275 17.30 -24.71 35.60
CA ASN A 275 17.80 -25.97 36.12
C ASN A 275 18.75 -26.66 35.11
N PRO A 276 19.96 -27.09 35.48
CA PRO A 276 20.95 -27.63 34.53
C PRO A 276 20.48 -28.86 33.74
N LEU A 277 19.57 -29.68 34.28
CA LEU A 277 19.06 -30.88 33.61
C LEU A 277 17.78 -30.61 32.82
N TYR A 278 16.98 -29.63 33.26
CA TYR A 278 15.64 -29.32 32.73
C TYR A 278 15.50 -27.86 32.27
N ALA A 279 16.59 -27.28 31.78
CA ALA A 279 16.60 -25.89 31.34
C ALA A 279 15.61 -25.71 30.18
N THR A 280 14.82 -24.62 30.24
CA THR A 280 13.86 -24.30 29.18
C THR A 280 14.54 -24.26 27.83
N THR A 281 13.95 -24.93 26.86
CA THR A 281 14.39 -24.96 25.46
C THR A 281 13.73 -23.85 24.64
N ALA A 282 14.32 -23.52 23.49
CA ALA A 282 13.77 -22.53 22.57
C ALA A 282 12.35 -22.91 22.11
N ARG A 283 12.08 -24.20 21.87
CA ARG A 283 10.75 -24.69 21.50
C ARG A 283 9.75 -24.51 22.64
N GLU A 284 10.08 -24.92 23.86
CA GLU A 284 9.20 -24.74 25.01
C GLU A 284 8.87 -23.26 25.27
N PHE A 285 9.83 -22.36 25.04
CA PHE A 285 9.62 -20.92 25.16
C PHE A 285 8.63 -20.38 24.12
N VAL A 286 8.83 -20.71 22.84
CA VAL A 286 7.93 -20.28 21.76
C VAL A 286 6.52 -20.86 21.94
N ASP A 287 6.43 -22.16 22.22
CA ASP A 287 5.15 -22.85 22.39
C ASP A 287 4.40 -22.30 23.63
N ALA A 288 5.10 -21.97 24.73
CA ALA A 288 4.47 -21.37 25.90
C ALA A 288 3.87 -19.99 25.61
N ILE A 289 4.60 -19.10 24.92
CA ILE A 289 4.09 -17.76 24.57
C ILE A 289 2.83 -17.87 23.70
N ASN A 290 2.87 -18.73 22.69
CA ASN A 290 1.76 -18.88 21.75
C ASN A 290 0.56 -19.63 22.36
N ALA A 291 0.77 -20.43 23.42
CA ALA A 291 -0.29 -21.12 24.13
C ALA A 291 -0.94 -20.25 25.23
N ASP A 292 -0.26 -19.23 25.75
CA ASP A 292 -0.83 -18.30 26.73
C ASP A 292 -1.86 -17.37 26.07
N PRO A 293 -3.13 -17.36 26.49
CA PRO A 293 -4.18 -16.57 25.81
C PRO A 293 -3.95 -15.07 25.85
N THR A 294 -3.28 -14.56 26.89
CA THR A 294 -3.07 -13.11 27.07
C THR A 294 -1.84 -12.66 26.30
N ALA A 295 -0.78 -13.47 26.29
CA ALA A 295 0.44 -13.18 25.53
C ALA A 295 0.20 -13.33 24.02
N SER A 296 -0.47 -14.41 23.60
CA SER A 296 -0.79 -14.67 22.19
C SER A 296 -1.77 -13.66 21.57
N ALA A 297 -2.52 -12.92 22.41
CA ALA A 297 -3.32 -11.76 21.98
C ALA A 297 -2.47 -10.51 21.69
N LEU A 298 -1.27 -10.40 22.26
CA LEU A 298 -0.35 -9.28 22.05
C LEU A 298 0.73 -9.57 21.01
N ILE A 299 1.31 -10.76 21.04
CA ILE A 299 2.45 -11.15 20.21
C ILE A 299 2.32 -12.57 19.67
N GLU A 300 2.98 -12.83 18.55
CA GLU A 300 3.31 -14.15 18.06
C GLU A 300 4.81 -14.38 18.21
N ALA A 301 5.21 -15.53 18.78
CA ALA A 301 6.61 -15.97 18.79
C ALA A 301 6.85 -17.01 17.69
N GLN A 302 7.94 -16.87 16.94
CA GLN A 302 8.32 -17.77 15.86
C GLN A 302 9.78 -18.19 16.02
N LEU A 303 10.04 -19.50 16.00
CA LEU A 303 11.40 -20.03 15.87
C LEU A 303 11.79 -20.00 14.39
N ALA A 304 12.55 -18.98 13.99
CA ALA A 304 12.92 -18.76 12.59
C ALA A 304 14.15 -19.58 12.16
N SER A 305 15.09 -19.82 13.07
CA SER A 305 16.35 -20.50 12.78
C SER A 305 16.91 -21.21 14.01
N GLY A 306 17.62 -22.32 13.82
CA GLY A 306 18.29 -23.09 14.86
C GLY A 306 17.45 -24.22 15.43
N SER A 307 18.05 -25.04 16.30
CA SER A 307 17.36 -26.20 16.88
C SER A 307 16.41 -25.79 18.01
N GLY A 308 15.15 -26.24 17.94
CA GLY A 308 14.18 -26.05 19.01
C GLY A 308 14.57 -26.71 20.34
N ALA A 309 15.44 -27.72 20.31
CA ALA A 309 15.97 -28.38 21.51
C ALA A 309 17.10 -27.59 22.21
N THR A 310 17.52 -26.45 21.65
CA THR A 310 18.55 -25.59 22.25
C THR A 310 18.08 -25.08 23.60
N ARG A 311 18.87 -25.33 24.65
CA ARG A 311 18.58 -24.88 26.02
C ARG A 311 18.93 -23.41 26.18
N ILE A 312 17.93 -22.59 26.48
CA ILE A 312 18.06 -21.13 26.66
C ILE A 312 17.97 -20.71 28.14
N GLY A 313 17.35 -21.53 29.00
CA GLY A 313 17.15 -21.19 30.42
C GLY A 313 18.44 -21.06 31.23
N ALA A 314 19.53 -21.68 30.78
CA ALA A 314 20.85 -21.58 31.42
C ALA A 314 21.65 -20.32 31.01
N VAL A 315 21.17 -19.55 30.03
CA VAL A 315 21.88 -18.38 29.48
C VAL A 315 21.58 -17.12 30.30
N ALA A 316 22.55 -16.24 30.47
CA ALA A 316 22.36 -14.96 31.16
C ALA A 316 21.46 -14.02 30.34
N THR A 317 20.57 -13.29 31.00
CA THR A 317 19.46 -12.54 30.36
C THR A 317 19.81 -11.09 30.00
N ALA A 318 21.08 -10.79 29.69
CA ALA A 318 21.53 -9.43 29.36
C ALA A 318 20.91 -8.86 28.06
N TYR A 319 20.34 -9.73 27.22
CA TYR A 319 19.60 -9.38 26.00
C TYR A 319 18.16 -8.87 26.27
N SER A 320 17.70 -8.91 27.52
CA SER A 320 16.33 -8.52 27.90
C SER A 320 16.33 -7.14 28.59
N PRO A 321 15.31 -6.28 28.38
CA PRO A 321 14.08 -6.51 27.63
C PRO A 321 14.27 -6.47 26.11
N ILE A 322 13.41 -7.21 25.40
CA ILE A 322 13.30 -7.12 23.94
C ILE A 322 12.11 -6.20 23.66
N THR A 323 12.32 -5.09 22.95
CA THR A 323 11.27 -4.13 22.60
C THR A 323 10.93 -4.27 21.12
N LEU A 324 9.64 -4.37 20.80
CA LEU A 324 9.17 -4.43 19.42
C LEU A 324 9.19 -3.03 18.77
N SER A 325 9.74 -2.96 17.55
CA SER A 325 9.89 -1.74 16.76
C SER A 325 9.74 -2.02 15.25
N GLY A 326 10.06 -1.06 14.38
CA GLY A 326 10.17 -1.30 12.93
C GLY A 326 8.84 -1.22 12.16
N VAL A 327 7.97 -0.27 12.51
CA VAL A 327 6.80 0.08 11.71
C VAL A 327 7.10 1.37 10.95
N SER A 328 7.14 1.31 9.61
CA SER A 328 7.32 2.48 8.72
C SER A 328 5.99 3.05 8.22
N ASP A 329 5.04 2.17 7.91
CA ASP A 329 3.67 2.52 7.56
C ASP A 329 2.97 3.37 8.64
N ILE A 330 2.28 4.44 8.21
CA ILE A 330 1.60 5.38 9.10
C ILE A 330 0.08 5.13 9.03
N GLU A 331 -0.54 4.80 10.17
CA GLU A 331 -2.00 4.73 10.26
C GLU A 331 -2.59 6.14 10.36
N ILE A 332 -3.47 6.49 9.42
CA ILE A 332 -4.23 7.74 9.43
C ILE A 332 -5.41 7.60 10.39
N ILE A 333 -5.43 8.44 11.43
CA ILE A 333 -6.54 8.49 12.37
C ILE A 333 -7.64 9.38 11.79
N PRO A 334 -8.85 8.85 11.52
CA PRO A 334 -9.94 9.65 11.00
C PRO A 334 -10.48 10.61 12.07
N GLY A 335 -11.02 11.74 11.62
CA GLY A 335 -11.76 12.67 12.48
C GLY A 335 -13.14 12.13 12.87
N TYR A 336 -13.70 11.26 12.04
CA TYR A 336 -14.94 10.55 12.31
C TYR A 336 -14.98 9.21 11.59
N ILE A 337 -15.52 8.19 12.25
CA ILE A 337 -15.92 6.93 11.61
C ILE A 337 -17.24 6.48 12.24
N GLY A 338 -18.23 6.13 11.42
CA GLY A 338 -19.55 5.74 11.91
C GLY A 338 -20.45 5.18 10.80
N LEU A 339 -21.62 4.68 11.18
CA LEU A 339 -22.61 4.23 10.19
C LEU A 339 -23.16 5.41 9.38
N GLY A 340 -23.48 5.16 8.11
CA GLY A 340 -24.12 6.11 7.22
C GLY A 340 -25.65 6.04 7.29
N ASP A 341 -26.32 6.22 6.14
CA ASP A 341 -27.78 6.21 6.05
C ASP A 341 -28.39 4.80 6.26
N SER A 342 -27.55 3.76 6.24
CA SER A 342 -27.93 2.39 6.54
C SER A 342 -26.89 1.71 7.43
N ASP A 343 -27.29 0.61 8.07
CA ASP A 343 -26.39 -0.28 8.82
C ASP A 343 -25.40 -1.05 7.94
N ARG A 344 -25.46 -0.88 6.61
CA ARG A 344 -24.55 -1.46 5.61
C ARG A 344 -23.59 -0.44 5.01
N GLU A 345 -23.67 0.80 5.47
CA GLU A 345 -22.83 1.89 5.02
C GLU A 345 -21.98 2.39 6.19
N VAL A 346 -20.68 2.56 5.96
CA VAL A 346 -19.78 3.19 6.93
C VAL A 346 -19.19 4.43 6.28
N ILE A 347 -19.24 5.54 7.00
CA ILE A 347 -18.67 6.83 6.59
C ILE A 347 -17.41 7.06 7.42
N LEU A 348 -16.29 7.30 6.75
CA LEU A 348 -15.02 7.71 7.34
C LEU A 348 -14.69 9.12 6.86
N ARG A 349 -14.50 10.07 7.78
CA ARG A 349 -14.06 11.44 7.47
C ARG A 349 -12.65 11.66 8.00
N PHE A 350 -11.79 12.21 7.16
CA PHE A 350 -10.44 12.55 7.56
C PHE A 350 -10.47 13.77 8.51
N ALA A 351 -9.58 13.77 9.51
CA ALA A 351 -9.44 14.89 10.43
C ALA A 351 -8.81 16.11 9.73
N GLU A 352 -7.92 15.84 8.77
CA GLU A 352 -7.15 16.80 8.00
C GLU A 352 -7.06 16.32 6.55
N PRO A 353 -6.81 17.22 5.57
CA PRO A 353 -6.52 16.82 4.21
C PRO A 353 -5.34 15.84 4.16
N LEU A 354 -5.48 14.76 3.40
CA LEU A 354 -4.41 13.81 3.16
C LEU A 354 -3.33 14.43 2.26
N PRO A 355 -2.03 14.32 2.59
CA PRO A 355 -0.93 14.76 1.72
C PRO A 355 -0.75 13.85 0.47
N ASP A 356 0.06 14.28 -0.49
CA ASP A 356 0.50 13.45 -1.62
C ASP A 356 1.31 12.26 -1.10
N ASP A 357 0.85 11.04 -1.38
CA ASP A 357 1.52 9.79 -1.02
C ASP A 357 0.76 8.58 -1.60
N GLY A 358 1.33 7.39 -1.40
CA GLY A 358 0.63 6.13 -1.53
C GLY A 358 -0.20 5.82 -0.29
N TYR A 359 -1.44 5.36 -0.53
CA TYR A 359 -2.38 4.96 0.51
C TYR A 359 -2.90 3.55 0.27
N ARG A 360 -3.23 2.89 1.38
CA ARG A 360 -3.90 1.61 1.41
C ARG A 360 -5.03 1.64 2.41
N ILE A 361 -6.23 1.37 1.93
CA ILE A 361 -7.37 1.09 2.78
C ILE A 361 -7.31 -0.38 3.15
N GLU A 362 -7.38 -0.70 4.42
CA GLU A 362 -7.39 -2.06 4.94
C GLU A 362 -8.71 -2.34 5.65
N ILE A 363 -9.35 -3.45 5.30
CA ILE A 363 -10.53 -3.96 6.00
C ILE A 363 -10.14 -5.29 6.64
N MET A 364 -10.16 -5.30 7.96
CA MET A 364 -9.67 -6.39 8.79
C MET A 364 -10.69 -7.54 8.86
N GLY A 365 -10.36 -8.68 8.26
CA GLY A 365 -11.13 -9.92 8.41
C GLY A 365 -10.71 -10.74 9.64
N GLN A 366 -9.51 -10.49 10.17
CA GLN A 366 -8.92 -11.23 11.28
C GLN A 366 -8.14 -10.30 12.22
N GLY A 367 -7.77 -10.83 13.39
CA GLY A 367 -7.00 -10.10 14.41
C GLY A 367 -7.87 -9.29 15.38
N VAL A 368 -7.21 -8.54 16.25
CA VAL A 368 -7.87 -7.81 17.35
C VAL A 368 -8.82 -6.71 16.89
N ARG A 369 -8.62 -6.18 15.68
CA ARG A 369 -9.45 -5.16 15.03
C ARG A 369 -10.37 -5.74 13.95
N THR A 370 -10.75 -7.01 14.03
CA THR A 370 -11.64 -7.61 13.02
C THR A 370 -12.95 -6.83 12.91
N LEU A 371 -13.32 -6.40 11.70
CA LEU A 371 -14.64 -5.85 11.40
C LEU A 371 -15.67 -6.98 11.43
N LYS A 372 -16.81 -6.76 12.08
CA LYS A 372 -17.88 -7.76 12.23
C LYS A 372 -19.24 -7.17 11.89
N ASN A 373 -20.19 -8.05 11.58
CA ASN A 373 -21.60 -7.70 11.66
C ASN A 373 -22.13 -7.85 13.10
N VAL A 374 -23.37 -7.43 13.33
CA VAL A 374 -24.03 -7.51 14.65
C VAL A 374 -24.23 -8.95 15.15
N ASN A 375 -24.13 -9.96 14.27
CA ASN A 375 -24.15 -11.38 14.65
C ASN A 375 -22.77 -11.89 15.10
N GLY A 376 -21.73 -11.05 15.05
CA GLY A 376 -20.36 -11.39 15.40
C GLY A 376 -19.58 -12.12 14.29
N GLU A 377 -20.14 -12.22 13.08
CA GLU A 377 -19.49 -12.86 11.95
C GLU A 377 -18.40 -11.93 11.37
N PRO A 378 -17.19 -12.44 11.13
CA PRO A 378 -16.06 -11.62 10.66
C PRO A 378 -16.23 -11.22 9.20
N PHE A 379 -15.68 -10.05 8.86
CA PHE A 379 -15.57 -9.57 7.49
C PHE A 379 -14.98 -10.65 6.57
N ASN A 380 -15.66 -10.88 5.44
CA ASN A 380 -15.22 -11.75 4.36
C ASN A 380 -14.76 -13.14 4.85
N ALA A 381 -15.53 -13.75 5.76
CA ALA A 381 -15.25 -15.04 6.38
C ALA A 381 -13.84 -15.16 7.00
N GLY A 382 -13.33 -14.07 7.57
CA GLY A 382 -12.02 -14.06 8.22
C GLY A 382 -10.88 -13.50 7.37
N VAL A 383 -11.13 -13.15 6.10
CA VAL A 383 -10.08 -12.74 5.15
C VAL A 383 -10.03 -11.24 5.00
N SER A 384 -8.93 -10.62 5.44
CA SER A 384 -8.70 -9.18 5.24
C SER A 384 -8.63 -8.81 3.76
N SER A 385 -9.12 -7.61 3.44
CA SER A 385 -9.05 -7.02 2.10
C SER A 385 -8.28 -5.71 2.15
N SER A 386 -7.70 -5.32 1.02
CA SER A 386 -7.11 -4.00 0.86
C SER A 386 -7.39 -3.40 -0.51
N VAL A 387 -7.46 -2.08 -0.55
CA VAL A 387 -7.60 -1.27 -1.77
C VAL A 387 -6.53 -0.18 -1.70
N ALA A 388 -5.61 -0.15 -2.66
CA ALA A 388 -4.60 0.88 -2.77
C ALA A 388 -5.11 2.06 -3.61
N PHE A 389 -4.64 3.26 -3.29
CA PHE A 389 -4.79 4.43 -4.15
C PHE A 389 -3.61 5.38 -3.92
N ASP A 390 -3.27 6.16 -4.93
CA ASP A 390 -2.21 7.17 -4.84
C ASP A 390 -2.87 8.56 -4.87
N LEU A 391 -2.42 9.47 -4.02
CA LEU A 391 -2.76 10.89 -4.13
C LEU A 391 -1.65 11.59 -4.89
N GLN A 392 -1.99 12.21 -6.03
CA GLN A 392 -1.12 13.07 -6.80
C GLN A 392 -1.71 14.48 -6.82
N LEU A 393 -1.51 15.20 -5.72
CA LEU A 393 -2.08 16.53 -5.50
C LEU A 393 -1.29 17.61 -6.25
N GLY A 394 -0.04 17.30 -6.59
CA GLY A 394 0.91 18.26 -7.15
C GLY A 394 1.42 19.24 -6.10
N ALA A 395 2.64 19.73 -6.31
CA ALA A 395 3.26 20.64 -5.35
C ALA A 395 2.56 22.00 -5.30
N GLN A 396 2.30 22.47 -4.09
CA GLN A 396 1.73 23.79 -3.82
C GLN A 396 2.83 24.79 -3.50
N ILE A 397 2.63 26.06 -3.86
CA ILE A 397 3.58 27.12 -3.50
C ILE A 397 3.32 27.55 -2.05
N LEU A 398 4.29 27.36 -1.16
CA LEU A 398 4.23 27.81 0.22
C LEU A 398 4.69 29.26 0.37
N SER A 399 5.77 29.65 -0.32
CA SER A 399 6.25 31.04 -0.28
C SER A 399 7.05 31.42 -1.51
N VAL A 400 7.07 32.72 -1.78
CA VAL A 400 7.86 33.34 -2.85
C VAL A 400 8.69 34.46 -2.23
N VAL A 401 10.01 34.36 -2.35
CA VAL A 401 10.98 35.30 -1.79
C VAL A 401 11.72 35.99 -2.94
N PRO A 402 11.30 37.20 -3.35
CA PRO A 402 12.05 37.99 -4.31
C PRO A 402 13.31 38.58 -3.65
N GLN A 403 14.40 38.63 -4.41
CA GLN A 403 15.69 39.18 -3.98
C GLN A 403 16.15 38.66 -2.60
N PRO A 404 16.26 37.32 -2.44
CA PRO A 404 16.54 36.69 -1.16
C PRO A 404 17.87 37.16 -0.55
N VAL A 405 17.89 37.33 0.77
CA VAL A 405 19.06 37.78 1.53
C VAL A 405 19.82 36.56 2.05
N THR A 406 21.13 36.53 1.85
CA THR A 406 21.96 35.45 2.40
C THR A 406 22.55 35.86 3.74
N LYS A 407 22.49 34.99 4.75
CA LYS A 407 23.17 35.20 6.03
C LYS A 407 24.44 34.37 6.07
N ASN A 408 25.59 35.00 6.33
CA ASN A 408 26.83 34.28 6.56
C ASN A 408 26.70 33.46 7.86
N PRO A 409 26.85 32.12 7.82
CA PRO A 409 26.60 31.27 8.99
C PRO A 409 27.64 31.45 10.11
N THR A 410 28.84 31.93 9.78
CA THR A 410 29.94 32.12 10.74
C THR A 410 29.90 33.51 11.37
N THR A 411 29.60 34.54 10.59
CA THR A 411 29.67 35.95 11.05
C THR A 411 28.29 36.57 11.32
N GLY A 412 27.20 35.94 10.85
CA GLY A 412 25.84 36.46 10.93
C GLY A 412 25.54 37.63 10.01
N ALA A 413 26.50 38.09 9.19
CA ALA A 413 26.34 39.20 8.26
C ALA A 413 25.33 38.88 7.15
N LEU A 414 24.51 39.86 6.77
CA LEU A 414 23.53 39.73 5.69
C LEU A 414 24.11 40.27 4.36
N THR A 415 23.90 39.57 3.25
CA THR A 415 24.24 40.00 1.90
C THR A 415 23.01 40.08 1.00
N PHE A 416 22.92 41.16 0.21
CA PHE A 416 21.80 41.49 -0.69
C PHE A 416 22.19 41.37 -2.16
N ASP A 417 23.00 40.36 -2.51
CA ASP A 417 23.62 40.19 -3.82
C ASP A 417 22.75 39.41 -4.82
N ARG A 418 21.62 38.84 -4.39
CA ARG A 418 20.71 38.04 -5.21
C ARG A 418 19.59 38.89 -5.85
N THR A 419 19.92 40.08 -6.34
CA THR A 419 18.95 41.07 -6.88
C THR A 419 18.20 40.61 -8.14
N ARG A 420 18.68 39.55 -8.80
CA ARG A 420 18.10 38.94 -10.00
C ARG A 420 17.35 37.64 -9.74
N GLU A 421 17.20 37.26 -8.47
CA GLU A 421 16.73 35.93 -8.10
C GLU A 421 15.40 35.97 -7.34
N ILE A 422 14.61 34.92 -7.54
CA ILE A 422 13.40 34.64 -6.77
C ILE A 422 13.52 33.20 -6.28
N ASP A 423 13.39 33.00 -4.97
CA ASP A 423 13.26 31.66 -4.39
C ASP A 423 11.76 31.34 -4.21
N ILE A 424 11.33 30.20 -4.74
CA ILE A 424 9.98 29.65 -4.56
C ILE A 424 10.12 28.41 -3.70
N TYR A 425 9.41 28.37 -2.58
CA TYR A 425 9.32 27.18 -1.73
C TYR A 425 7.99 26.50 -1.97
N PHE A 426 8.04 25.19 -2.19
CA PHE A 426 6.89 24.33 -2.42
C PHE A 426 6.57 23.50 -1.19
N SER A 427 5.40 22.86 -1.18
CA SER A 427 5.10 21.76 -0.26
C SER A 427 6.09 20.62 -0.45
N HIS A 428 6.17 19.70 0.53
CA HIS A 428 7.08 18.54 0.53
C HIS A 428 6.86 17.56 -0.64
N ASP A 429 5.88 17.83 -1.52
CA ASP A 429 5.58 17.01 -2.67
C ASP A 429 6.72 17.14 -3.70
N ALA A 430 7.33 16.02 -4.05
CA ALA A 430 8.48 16.01 -4.93
C ALA A 430 8.08 16.53 -6.34
N LEU A 431 8.64 17.67 -6.73
CA LEU A 431 8.50 18.21 -8.09
C LEU A 431 9.20 17.34 -9.16
N LEU A 432 10.04 16.39 -8.72
CA LEU A 432 10.77 15.47 -9.54
C LEU A 432 11.08 14.18 -8.77
N ASP A 433 10.86 13.02 -9.39
CA ASP A 433 11.27 11.73 -8.81
C ASP A 433 12.79 11.54 -8.96
N THR A 434 13.51 11.95 -7.92
CA THR A 434 14.98 11.84 -7.86
C THR A 434 15.46 10.39 -7.73
N LYS A 435 14.62 9.47 -7.25
CA LYS A 435 14.97 8.04 -7.08
C LYS A 435 15.11 7.34 -8.43
N ARG A 436 14.50 7.88 -9.49
CA ARG A 436 14.54 7.32 -10.86
C ARG A 436 15.69 7.87 -11.71
N ILE A 437 16.46 8.82 -11.19
CA ILE A 437 17.59 9.42 -11.91
C ILE A 437 18.75 8.42 -11.94
N ILE A 438 19.19 8.05 -13.15
CA ILE A 438 20.38 7.22 -13.38
C ILE A 438 21.63 8.10 -13.35
N SER A 439 21.59 9.22 -14.07
CA SER A 439 22.72 10.15 -14.14
C SER A 439 22.29 11.58 -14.39
N VAL A 440 23.15 12.50 -13.94
CA VAL A 440 23.08 13.94 -14.20
C VAL A 440 24.41 14.33 -14.85
N ASN A 441 24.37 14.88 -16.06
CA ASN A 441 25.57 15.23 -16.83
C ASN A 441 26.58 14.08 -16.98
N GLY A 442 26.09 12.84 -17.08
CA GLY A 442 26.91 11.63 -17.17
C GLY A 442 27.51 11.14 -15.85
N GLN A 443 27.23 11.80 -14.73
CA GLN A 443 27.66 11.41 -13.39
C GLN A 443 26.54 10.68 -12.65
N THR A 444 26.89 9.73 -11.78
CA THR A 444 25.92 9.16 -10.83
C THR A 444 25.43 10.25 -9.87
N LEU A 445 24.24 10.07 -9.27
CA LEU A 445 23.68 11.05 -8.34
C LEU A 445 24.63 11.36 -7.17
N ALA A 446 25.29 10.35 -6.62
CA ALA A 446 26.28 10.51 -5.54
C ALA A 446 27.49 11.35 -5.97
N GLN A 447 27.98 11.15 -7.19
CA GLN A 447 29.08 11.96 -7.75
C GLN A 447 28.65 13.40 -7.99
N HIS A 448 27.44 13.60 -8.49
CA HIS A 448 26.87 14.93 -8.72
C HIS A 448 26.68 15.69 -7.39
N ILE A 449 26.19 15.04 -6.35
CA ILE A 449 26.06 15.61 -5.01
C ILE A 449 27.45 15.98 -4.45
N ALA A 450 28.43 15.10 -4.59
CA ALA A 450 29.81 15.37 -4.14
C ALA A 450 30.43 16.58 -4.89
N ALA A 451 30.17 16.72 -6.18
CA ALA A 451 30.62 17.85 -6.99
C ALA A 451 29.96 19.18 -6.59
N ASN A 452 28.79 19.13 -5.95
CA ASN A 452 28.01 20.29 -5.51
C ASN A 452 28.06 20.48 -3.98
N ASN A 453 29.23 20.22 -3.37
CA ASN A 453 29.47 20.41 -1.93
C ASN A 453 28.46 19.68 -1.03
N GLY A 454 27.98 18.50 -1.45
CA GLY A 454 27.05 17.70 -0.67
C GLY A 454 25.58 18.09 -0.79
N VAL A 455 25.23 19.04 -1.67
CA VAL A 455 23.84 19.46 -1.91
C VAL A 455 23.34 18.91 -3.23
N LEU A 456 22.17 18.26 -3.22
CA LEU A 456 21.52 17.89 -4.47
C LEU A 456 20.90 19.13 -5.11
N THR A 457 21.39 19.50 -6.29
CA THR A 457 20.82 20.59 -7.10
C THR A 457 20.70 20.15 -8.55
N LEU A 458 19.59 20.51 -9.19
CA LEU A 458 19.34 20.22 -10.60
C LEU A 458 18.97 21.52 -11.31
N GLN A 459 19.47 21.76 -12.50
CA GLN A 459 19.24 23.00 -13.24
C GLN A 459 18.86 22.75 -14.69
N ASN A 460 18.20 23.73 -15.31
CA ASN A 460 17.68 23.65 -16.69
C ASN A 460 18.72 23.38 -17.78
N THR A 461 20.01 23.51 -17.47
CA THR A 461 21.12 23.16 -18.37
C THR A 461 21.64 21.73 -18.19
N ASP A 462 21.16 21.00 -17.18
CA ASP A 462 21.62 19.64 -16.91
C ASP A 462 20.99 18.64 -17.88
N THR A 463 21.78 17.65 -18.29
CA THR A 463 21.29 16.46 -19.00
C THR A 463 20.96 15.38 -17.98
N ILE A 464 19.67 15.12 -17.77
CA ILE A 464 19.19 14.14 -16.78
C ILE A 464 18.68 12.89 -17.50
N VAL A 465 19.19 11.72 -17.10
CA VAL A 465 18.81 10.42 -17.66
C VAL A 465 18.02 9.63 -16.63
N TYR A 466 16.81 9.19 -17.00
CA TYR A 466 15.98 8.29 -16.20
C TYR A 466 16.03 6.87 -16.77
N ALA A 467 15.60 5.90 -15.96
CA ALA A 467 15.43 4.50 -16.41
C ALA A 467 14.45 4.34 -17.59
N SER A 468 13.53 5.30 -17.79
CA SER A 468 12.58 5.35 -18.90
C SER A 468 13.06 6.16 -20.11
N GLY A 469 14.28 6.73 -20.07
CA GLY A 469 14.86 7.59 -21.12
C GLY A 469 15.14 9.02 -20.67
N THR A 470 15.63 9.86 -21.59
CA THR A 470 15.97 11.28 -21.33
C THR A 470 14.75 12.17 -21.54
N THR A 471 14.32 12.88 -20.50
CA THR A 471 13.30 13.94 -20.59
C THR A 471 13.74 15.14 -19.77
N ALA A 472 13.56 16.35 -20.31
CA ALA A 472 13.75 17.58 -19.56
C ALA A 472 12.62 17.69 -18.52
N PRO A 473 12.91 17.78 -17.21
CA PRO A 473 11.88 17.89 -16.19
C PRO A 473 11.06 19.16 -16.36
N GLY A 474 9.74 19.06 -16.22
CA GLY A 474 8.86 20.23 -16.24
C GLY A 474 9.28 21.30 -15.22
N VAL A 475 9.64 20.90 -14.00
CA VAL A 475 10.14 21.82 -12.96
C VAL A 475 11.35 22.64 -13.40
N LEU A 476 12.15 22.15 -14.35
CA LEU A 476 13.32 22.85 -14.88
C LEU A 476 13.02 23.62 -16.17
N ASP A 477 11.81 23.56 -16.72
CA ASP A 477 11.44 24.30 -17.91
C ASP A 477 11.19 25.79 -17.59
N PRO A 478 12.01 26.72 -18.11
CA PRO A 478 11.78 28.15 -17.91
C PRO A 478 10.41 28.65 -18.40
N GLN A 479 9.73 27.91 -19.29
CA GLN A 479 8.40 28.31 -19.79
C GLN A 479 7.30 28.25 -18.73
N TYR A 480 7.48 27.45 -17.67
CA TYR A 480 6.55 27.36 -16.55
C TYR A 480 6.72 28.46 -15.51
N TYR A 481 7.69 29.36 -15.68
CA TYR A 481 7.92 30.48 -14.78
C TYR A 481 7.87 31.79 -15.57
N GLN A 482 6.84 32.57 -15.32
CA GLN A 482 6.51 33.75 -16.12
C GLN A 482 6.41 34.97 -15.22
N LEU A 483 7.35 35.89 -15.33
CA LEU A 483 7.32 37.19 -14.67
C LEU A 483 6.63 38.21 -15.57
N ILE A 484 5.58 38.84 -15.07
CA ILE A 484 4.70 39.72 -15.83
C ILE A 484 4.69 41.07 -15.13
N ASN A 485 4.97 42.13 -15.88
CA ASN A 485 4.71 43.49 -15.41
C ASN A 485 3.24 43.81 -15.67
N SER A 486 2.49 43.94 -14.58
CA SER A 486 1.05 44.23 -14.60
C SER A 486 0.72 45.69 -14.85
N LYS A 487 1.71 46.59 -14.85
CA LYS A 487 1.54 48.05 -14.88
C LYS A 487 0.58 48.60 -13.81
N GLY A 488 0.27 47.80 -12.78
CA GLY A 488 -0.70 48.16 -11.73
C GLY A 488 -2.16 48.03 -12.15
N THR A 489 -2.46 47.37 -13.28
CA THR A 489 -3.83 47.12 -13.73
C THR A 489 -4.31 45.73 -13.27
N LEU A 490 -5.64 45.59 -13.14
CA LEU A 490 -6.26 44.32 -12.80
C LEU A 490 -6.48 43.43 -14.03
N ASP A 491 -6.66 44.05 -15.21
CA ASP A 491 -6.81 43.34 -16.47
C ASP A 491 -5.46 42.99 -17.09
N THR A 492 -5.43 41.98 -17.96
CA THR A 492 -4.19 41.51 -18.60
C THR A 492 -3.97 42.12 -19.99
N SER A 493 -4.76 43.14 -20.37
CA SER A 493 -4.77 43.67 -21.74
C SER A 493 -3.56 44.54 -22.04
N ASP A 494 -2.99 45.17 -21.01
CA ASP A 494 -1.82 46.04 -21.12
C ASP A 494 -0.53 45.43 -20.55
N ASP A 495 -0.59 44.20 -20.03
CA ASP A 495 0.57 43.43 -19.59
C ASP A 495 1.62 43.27 -20.71
N SER A 496 2.88 43.50 -20.40
CA SER A 496 3.99 43.20 -21.33
C SER A 496 4.20 41.70 -21.48
N ALA A 497 4.82 41.24 -22.57
CA ALA A 497 5.14 39.82 -22.79
C ALA A 497 5.88 39.20 -21.56
N PRO A 498 5.55 37.96 -21.15
CA PRO A 498 6.13 37.40 -19.94
C PRO A 498 7.65 37.23 -20.08
N VAL A 499 8.37 37.65 -19.05
CA VAL A 499 9.82 37.45 -18.93
C VAL A 499 10.07 36.08 -18.29
N LYS A 500 10.92 35.27 -18.93
CA LYS A 500 11.31 33.94 -18.45
C LYS A 500 12.66 34.01 -17.73
N PRO A 501 12.90 33.17 -16.72
CA PRO A 501 14.22 33.06 -16.12
C PRO A 501 15.23 32.48 -17.12
N ILE A 502 16.49 32.89 -16.99
CA ILE A 502 17.60 32.33 -17.78
C ILE A 502 18.16 31.05 -17.13
N LEU A 503 17.94 30.89 -15.82
CA LEU A 503 18.34 29.72 -15.06
C LEU A 503 17.19 29.35 -14.11
N VAL A 504 16.82 28.08 -14.13
CA VAL A 504 15.92 27.47 -13.14
C VAL A 504 16.74 26.42 -12.42
N ARG A 505 16.82 26.52 -11.10
CA ARG A 505 17.53 25.55 -10.26
C ARG A 505 16.64 25.01 -9.17
N TYR A 506 16.45 23.69 -9.17
CA TYR A 506 15.69 22.96 -8.18
C TYR A 506 16.61 22.36 -7.10
N TYR A 507 16.17 22.45 -5.85
CA TYR A 507 16.82 21.95 -4.65
C TYR A 507 15.86 20.98 -3.94
N PRO A 508 15.90 19.67 -4.27
CA PRO A 508 14.98 18.67 -3.72
C PRO A 508 14.99 18.60 -2.20
N ASP A 509 16.16 18.73 -1.57
CA ASP A 509 16.31 18.61 -0.11
C ASP A 509 15.64 19.76 0.69
N SER A 510 15.17 20.80 0.00
CA SER A 510 14.60 22.01 0.61
C SER A 510 13.31 22.48 -0.06
N ASP A 511 12.73 21.64 -0.93
CA ASP A 511 11.52 21.93 -1.73
C ASP A 511 11.55 23.30 -2.41
N ARG A 512 12.74 23.70 -2.90
CA ARG A 512 12.97 25.07 -3.39
C ARG A 512 13.35 25.10 -4.84
N VAL A 513 12.73 26.01 -5.59
CA VAL A 513 13.19 26.43 -6.92
C VAL A 513 13.72 27.86 -6.85
N THR A 514 14.97 28.05 -7.29
CA THR A 514 15.55 29.37 -7.52
C THR A 514 15.44 29.72 -9.00
N LEU A 515 14.80 30.85 -9.29
CA LEU A 515 14.74 31.46 -10.61
C LEU A 515 15.75 32.59 -10.68
N ARG A 516 16.57 32.65 -11.74
CA ARG A 516 17.46 33.79 -12.01
C ARG A 516 17.13 34.41 -13.36
N TYR A 517 17.01 35.74 -13.37
CA TYR A 517 16.71 36.55 -14.53
C TYR A 517 17.95 37.21 -15.12
N GLN A 518 17.84 37.68 -16.36
CA GLN A 518 18.94 38.34 -17.08
C GLN A 518 19.40 39.61 -16.37
N ASN A 519 18.44 40.43 -15.92
CA ASN A 519 18.64 41.72 -15.26
C ASN A 519 18.14 41.69 -13.82
N ASP A 520 18.45 42.74 -13.06
CA ASP A 520 17.94 42.99 -11.72
C ASP A 520 16.42 43.14 -11.75
N LEU A 521 15.72 42.64 -10.73
CA LEU A 521 14.25 42.53 -10.75
C LEU A 521 13.54 43.89 -10.83
N ASP A 522 14.16 44.94 -10.30
CA ASP A 522 13.69 46.33 -10.36
C ASP A 522 13.58 46.84 -11.81
N THR A 523 14.43 46.36 -12.72
CA THR A 523 14.37 46.73 -14.14
C THR A 523 13.11 46.25 -14.84
N TYR A 524 12.46 45.21 -14.32
CA TYR A 524 11.20 44.70 -14.85
C TYR A 524 9.98 45.43 -14.27
N ALA A 525 10.13 46.12 -13.13
CA ALA A 525 9.09 46.88 -12.42
C ALA A 525 9.06 48.36 -12.82
N LEU A 526 9.07 48.65 -14.13
CA LEU A 526 9.11 50.02 -14.65
C LEU A 526 7.93 50.88 -14.11
N ALA A 527 8.22 52.14 -13.78
CA ALA A 527 7.28 53.14 -13.26
C ALA A 527 6.64 52.80 -11.88
N GLY A 528 7.29 51.95 -11.08
CA GLY A 528 6.74 51.53 -9.78
C GLY A 528 5.62 50.49 -9.91
N GLY A 529 5.52 49.83 -11.07
CA GLY A 529 4.50 48.82 -11.35
C GLY A 529 4.74 47.50 -10.63
N GLU A 530 3.66 46.80 -10.32
CA GLU A 530 3.69 45.50 -9.66
C GLU A 530 4.10 44.37 -10.61
N LEU A 531 4.91 43.44 -10.12
CA LEU A 531 5.27 42.22 -10.81
C LEU A 531 4.39 41.06 -10.36
N ARG A 532 3.81 40.33 -11.32
CA ARG A 532 3.10 39.07 -11.09
C ARG A 532 4.00 37.92 -11.52
N LEU A 533 4.16 36.93 -10.65
CA LEU A 533 4.83 35.68 -10.99
C LEU A 533 3.77 34.59 -11.21
N ARG A 534 3.71 34.04 -12.42
CA ARG A 534 2.90 32.86 -12.75
C ARG A 534 3.83 31.64 -12.80
N VAL A 535 3.42 30.55 -12.14
CA VAL A 535 4.23 29.35 -11.92
C VAL A 535 3.43 28.11 -12.33
N GLY A 536 4.09 27.12 -12.92
CA GLY A 536 3.53 25.80 -13.21
C GLY A 536 2.73 25.68 -14.51
N THR A 537 2.72 26.72 -15.36
CA THR A 537 1.97 26.70 -16.63
C THR A 537 2.69 27.51 -17.72
N ASN A 538 2.61 27.02 -18.96
CA ASN A 538 3.06 27.72 -20.16
C ASN A 538 1.89 28.20 -21.04
N GLU A 539 0.67 28.16 -20.51
CA GLU A 539 -0.52 28.61 -21.22
C GLU A 539 -0.35 30.05 -21.70
N ALA A 540 -0.76 30.29 -22.95
CA ALA A 540 -0.88 31.64 -23.49
C ALA A 540 -1.83 32.47 -22.60
N ARG A 541 -1.64 33.80 -22.62
CA ARG A 541 -2.57 34.72 -21.97
C ARG A 541 -3.97 34.48 -22.54
N PRO A 542 -5.02 34.50 -21.71
CA PRO A 542 -6.38 34.57 -22.21
C PRO A 542 -6.49 35.76 -23.16
N LEU A 543 -7.06 35.54 -24.35
CA LEU A 543 -7.40 36.65 -25.24
C LEU A 543 -8.53 37.46 -24.57
N PRO A 544 -8.57 38.80 -24.75
CA PRO A 544 -9.70 39.59 -24.27
C PRO A 544 -11.00 39.02 -24.86
N PRO A 545 -12.11 39.02 -24.10
CA PRO A 545 -13.41 38.59 -24.62
C PRO A 545 -13.72 39.35 -25.92
N VAL A 546 -14.00 38.60 -26.99
CA VAL A 546 -14.43 39.21 -28.26
C VAL A 546 -15.91 39.52 -28.14
N ALA A 547 -16.25 40.80 -28.07
CA ALA A 547 -17.63 41.23 -28.22
C ALA A 547 -18.01 41.11 -29.71
N VAL A 548 -18.82 40.09 -30.03
CA VAL A 548 -19.46 40.00 -31.34
C VAL A 548 -20.73 40.85 -31.28
N ASP A 549 -20.72 41.98 -31.97
CA ASP A 549 -21.90 42.84 -32.08
C ASP A 549 -22.92 42.21 -33.05
N ALA A 550 -23.83 41.40 -32.49
CA ALA A 550 -24.94 40.81 -33.21
C ALA A 550 -26.04 41.82 -33.60
N THR A 551 -25.90 43.12 -33.27
CA THR A 551 -26.96 44.11 -33.49
C THR A 551 -26.87 44.82 -34.85
N THR A 552 -25.82 44.57 -35.64
CA THR A 552 -25.70 45.17 -36.97
C THR A 552 -26.66 44.54 -37.99
N VAL A 553 -27.09 43.28 -37.77
CA VAL A 553 -28.14 42.57 -38.54
C VAL A 553 -28.88 41.63 -37.58
N ASP A 554 -30.20 41.81 -37.48
CA ASP A 554 -31.06 40.93 -36.67
C ASP A 554 -31.03 39.51 -37.26
N PRO A 555 -30.63 38.47 -36.51
CA PRO A 555 -30.63 37.10 -37.01
C PRO A 555 -32.07 36.65 -37.32
N ALA A 556 -32.24 35.82 -38.36
CA ALA A 556 -33.56 35.33 -38.70
C ALA A 556 -34.14 34.42 -37.59
N ASP A 557 -35.46 34.29 -37.57
CA ASP A 557 -36.23 33.40 -36.68
C ASP A 557 -36.12 31.91 -37.07
N THR A 558 -35.23 31.56 -38.00
CA THR A 558 -35.01 30.18 -38.46
C THR A 558 -33.56 29.77 -38.24
N PHE A 559 -33.34 28.49 -37.94
CA PHE A 559 -32.00 27.92 -37.78
C PHE A 559 -31.10 28.14 -39.02
N ALA A 560 -31.69 28.17 -40.22
CA ALA A 560 -30.96 28.40 -41.47
C ALA A 560 -30.50 29.86 -41.66
N GLY A 561 -31.17 30.83 -41.03
CA GLY A 561 -30.80 32.25 -41.06
C GLY A 561 -30.18 32.76 -39.75
N ALA A 562 -29.83 31.85 -38.83
CA ALA A 562 -29.12 32.18 -37.61
C ALA A 562 -27.67 32.61 -37.92
N THR A 563 -27.16 33.56 -37.15
CA THR A 563 -25.77 34.03 -37.27
C THR A 563 -24.80 32.92 -36.88
N ASN A 564 -23.97 32.48 -37.82
CA ASN A 564 -22.94 31.49 -37.54
C ASN A 564 -21.72 32.13 -36.86
N LEU A 565 -21.64 31.96 -35.54
CA LEU A 565 -20.54 32.45 -34.71
C LEU A 565 -19.19 31.78 -35.04
N SER A 566 -19.16 30.59 -35.67
CA SER A 566 -17.91 29.90 -36.01
C SER A 566 -17.07 30.61 -37.06
N THR A 567 -17.64 31.63 -37.72
CA THR A 567 -16.94 32.46 -38.72
C THR A 567 -16.28 33.70 -38.10
N THR A 568 -16.68 34.07 -36.89
CA THR A 568 -16.22 35.25 -36.13
C THR A 568 -15.51 34.86 -34.83
N TRP A 569 -15.75 33.65 -34.33
CA TRP A 569 -15.18 33.09 -33.12
C TRP A 569 -14.92 31.58 -33.28
N THR A 570 -13.69 31.14 -33.01
CA THR A 570 -13.33 29.71 -33.06
C THR A 570 -13.02 29.23 -31.63
N PRO A 571 -13.90 28.42 -31.00
CA PRO A 571 -13.64 27.87 -29.67
C PRO A 571 -12.28 27.15 -29.64
N GLY A 572 -11.39 27.59 -28.74
CA GLY A 572 -10.05 27.00 -28.55
C GLY A 572 -8.95 27.52 -29.49
N GLY A 573 -9.21 28.49 -30.35
CA GLY A 573 -8.18 29.12 -31.19
C GLY A 573 -7.33 30.13 -30.41
N ALA A 574 -6.06 29.81 -30.11
CA ALA A 574 -5.09 30.70 -29.45
C ALA A 574 -5.33 31.04 -27.96
N GLY A 575 -5.85 30.09 -27.17
CA GLY A 575 -5.90 30.14 -25.71
C GLY A 575 -7.30 29.94 -25.13
N SER A 576 -7.43 30.10 -23.80
CA SER A 576 -8.71 30.08 -23.11
C SER A 576 -9.54 31.30 -23.53
N GLN A 577 -10.67 31.05 -24.19
CA GLN A 577 -11.61 32.08 -24.64
C GLN A 577 -12.92 31.93 -23.89
N SER A 578 -13.56 33.06 -23.57
CA SER A 578 -14.91 33.12 -23.00
C SER A 578 -15.80 33.94 -23.92
N VAL A 579 -17.07 33.52 -24.06
CA VAL A 579 -18.10 34.26 -24.80
C VAL A 579 -19.14 34.75 -23.81
N LEU A 580 -19.36 36.05 -23.81
CA LEU A 580 -20.46 36.66 -23.07
C LEU A 580 -21.67 36.78 -23.99
N ILE A 581 -22.72 35.99 -23.73
CA ILE A 581 -24.00 36.11 -24.43
C ILE A 581 -24.89 37.03 -23.59
N SER A 582 -25.01 38.30 -24.00
CA SER A 582 -25.79 39.32 -23.28
C SER A 582 -27.29 39.28 -23.59
N SER A 583 -27.70 38.57 -24.64
CA SER A 583 -29.09 38.36 -25.02
C SER A 583 -29.25 37.05 -25.80
N LYS A 584 -30.42 36.41 -25.71
CA LYS A 584 -30.78 35.21 -26.48
C LYS A 584 -32.17 35.35 -27.07
N ILE A 585 -32.39 34.76 -28.25
CA ILE A 585 -33.72 34.48 -28.79
C ILE A 585 -33.99 33.01 -28.49
N GLU A 586 -35.03 32.72 -27.70
CA GLU A 586 -35.46 31.36 -27.40
C GLU A 586 -36.86 31.10 -27.95
N ASN A 587 -37.06 29.94 -28.56
CA ASN A 587 -38.41 29.51 -28.92
C ASN A 587 -39.15 29.10 -27.64
N THR A 588 -40.15 29.87 -27.24
CA THR A 588 -40.93 29.63 -26.02
C THR A 588 -42.03 28.58 -26.20
N THR A 589 -42.19 28.04 -27.41
CA THR A 589 -43.12 26.97 -27.77
C THR A 589 -42.42 25.96 -28.70
N PRO A 590 -41.93 24.81 -28.17
CA PRO A 590 -41.20 23.80 -28.94
C PRO A 590 -41.97 23.24 -30.12
#